data_AF-A0A923P662-F1
#
_entry.id   AF-A0A923P662-F1
#
_cell.length_a   1.000
_cell.length_b   1.000
_cell.length_c   1.000
_cell.angle_alpha   90.00
_cell.angle_beta   90.00
_cell.angle_gamma   90.00
#
_symmetry.space_group_name_H-M   'P 1'
#
loop_
_entity.id
_entity.type
_entity.pdbx_description
1 polymer ?
#
loop_
_entity_poly.entity_id
_entity_poly.type
_entity_poly.pdbx_seq_one_letter_code
_entity_poly.pdbx_strand_id
1 'polypeptide(L)'
;MKASRLLALLALALSGSVVFPVAAYWAGGRVVGPYAGPRGLATFIGNIYSDAASGSLLALVMVTGPVLVVAIWKLRRWTLQRLVTGADPDSSRQ
;
A
#
# COMPACT_ATOMS: atom_id res chain seq x y z
N MET A 1 1.82 -25.63 -13.34
CA MET A 1 2.32 -24.85 -12.18
C MET A 1 2.18 -25.69 -10.91
N LYS A 2 3.20 -25.80 -10.05
CA LYS A 2 3.12 -26.60 -8.80
C LYS A 2 2.02 -26.04 -7.89
N ALA A 3 1.19 -26.91 -7.29
CA ALA A 3 0.05 -26.52 -6.45
C ALA A 3 0.40 -25.54 -5.32
N SER A 4 1.61 -25.64 -4.75
CA SER A 4 2.13 -24.72 -3.75
C SER A 4 2.30 -23.28 -4.25
N ARG A 5 2.67 -23.08 -5.53
CA ARG A 5 2.77 -21.75 -6.14
C ARG A 5 1.39 -21.15 -6.38
N LEU A 6 0.40 -21.96 -6.72
CA LEU A 6 -0.99 -21.51 -6.91
C LEU A 6 -1.59 -21.04 -5.58
N LEU A 7 -1.37 -21.80 -4.50
CA LEU A 7 -1.80 -21.43 -3.15
C LEU A 7 -1.12 -20.15 -2.66
N ALA A 8 0.18 -19.98 -2.90
CA ALA A 8 0.89 -18.75 -2.54
C ALA A 8 0.36 -17.53 -3.30
N LEU A 9 0.04 -17.68 -4.59
CA LEU A 9 -0.55 -16.60 -5.40
C LEU A 9 -1.98 -16.27 -4.97
N LEU A 10 -2.77 -17.27 -4.62
CA LEU A 10 -4.13 -17.08 -4.09
C LEU A 10 -4.10 -16.41 -2.72
N ALA A 11 -3.22 -16.84 -1.83
CA ALA A 11 -3.04 -16.20 -0.52
C ALA A 11 -2.61 -14.73 -0.68
N LEU A 12 -1.66 -14.46 -1.58
CA LEU A 12 -1.22 -13.10 -1.88
C LEU A 12 -2.35 -12.26 -2.50
N ALA A 13 -3.15 -12.83 -3.40
CA ALA A 13 -4.29 -12.16 -4.01
C ALA A 13 -5.35 -11.80 -2.97
N LEU A 14 -5.74 -12.75 -2.09
CA LEU A 14 -6.69 -12.54 -0.99
C LEU A 14 -6.21 -11.49 0.02
N SER A 15 -4.91 -11.52 0.34
CA SER A 15 -4.31 -10.56 1.27
C SER A 15 -4.39 -9.13 0.72
N GLY A 16 -4.12 -8.97 -0.58
CA GLY A 16 -4.20 -7.67 -1.25
C GLY A 16 -5.63 -7.17 -1.49
N SER A 17 -6.59 -8.06 -1.71
CA SER A 17 -7.96 -7.68 -2.10
C SER A 17 -8.93 -7.53 -0.94
N VAL A 18 -8.73 -8.25 0.17
CA VAL A 18 -9.69 -8.25 1.29
C VAL A 18 -9.04 -7.78 2.60
N VAL A 19 -7.88 -8.34 2.95
CA VAL A 19 -7.22 -8.01 4.23
C VAL A 19 -6.74 -6.56 4.22
N PHE A 20 -6.13 -6.12 3.12
CA PHE A 20 -5.59 -4.77 3.01
C PHE A 20 -6.68 -3.67 3.06
N PRO A 21 -7.81 -3.75 2.32
CA PRO A 21 -8.88 -2.75 2.44
C PRO A 21 -9.52 -2.67 3.83
N VAL A 22 -9.74 -3.82 4.49
CA VAL A 22 -10.32 -3.86 5.84
C VAL A 22 -9.37 -3.21 6.85
N ALA A 23 -8.08 -3.55 6.78
CA ALA A 23 -7.06 -2.91 7.62
C ALA A 23 -6.95 -1.41 7.33
N ALA A 24 -7.04 -0.98 6.07
CA ALA A 24 -7.01 0.42 5.67
C ALA A 24 -8.23 1.21 6.17
N TYR A 25 -9.43 0.61 6.16
CA TYR A 25 -10.63 1.23 6.73
C TYR A 25 -10.48 1.47 8.24
N TRP A 26 -10.03 0.45 8.98
CA TRP A 26 -9.87 0.55 10.43
C TRP A 26 -8.75 1.50 10.83
N ALA A 27 -7.61 1.43 10.13
CA ALA A 27 -6.50 2.38 10.29
C ALA A 27 -6.95 3.80 9.92
N GLY A 28 -7.74 3.97 8.86
CA GLY A 28 -8.32 5.24 8.46
C GLY A 28 -9.11 5.88 9.60
N GLY A 29 -10.01 5.15 10.25
CA GLY A 29 -10.77 5.68 11.40
C GLY A 29 -9.89 6.09 12.59
N ARG A 30 -8.87 5.28 12.91
CA ARG A 30 -7.92 5.57 14.01
C ARG A 30 -6.94 6.70 13.71
N VAL A 31 -6.58 6.90 12.45
CA VAL A 31 -5.56 7.88 12.00
C VAL A 31 -6.18 9.20 11.58
N VAL A 32 -7.36 9.18 10.93
CA VAL A 32 -8.14 10.39 10.61
C VAL A 32 -8.70 11.02 11.88
N GLY A 33 -9.12 10.22 12.86
CA GLY A 33 -9.63 10.69 14.16
C GLY A 33 -8.75 11.73 14.86
N PRO A 34 -7.41 11.54 14.97
CA PRO A 34 -6.45 12.53 15.46
C PRO A 34 -6.53 13.92 14.79
N TYR A 35 -6.92 13.96 13.52
CA TYR A 35 -7.04 15.18 12.73
C TYR A 35 -8.48 15.70 12.67
N ALA A 36 -9.45 14.97 13.24
CA ALA A 36 -10.83 15.42 13.31
C ALA A 36 -10.94 16.58 14.30
N GLY A 37 -11.28 17.77 13.80
CA GLY A 37 -11.39 18.98 14.62
C GLY A 37 -12.79 19.62 14.60
N PRO A 38 -13.05 20.62 15.47
CA PRO A 38 -14.36 21.25 15.61
C PRO A 38 -14.88 21.92 14.34
N ARG A 39 -13.99 22.36 13.45
CA ARG A 39 -14.35 22.96 12.14
C ARG A 39 -14.28 21.95 10.99
N GLY A 40 -14.31 20.66 11.30
CA GLY A 40 -14.34 19.58 10.31
C GLY A 40 -13.14 19.61 9.37
N LEU A 41 -13.42 19.70 8.06
CA LEU A 41 -12.43 19.60 6.99
C LEU A 41 -11.32 20.67 7.07
N ALA A 42 -11.65 21.91 7.47
CA ALA A 42 -10.66 22.98 7.54
C ALA A 42 -9.61 22.72 8.63
N THR A 43 -10.05 22.25 9.80
CA THR A 43 -9.12 21.85 10.87
C THR A 43 -8.36 20.58 10.50
N PHE A 44 -9.01 19.64 9.83
CA PHE A 44 -8.35 18.44 9.33
C PHE A 44 -7.18 18.77 8.39
N ILE A 45 -7.41 19.60 7.37
CA ILE A 45 -6.39 20.04 6.42
C ILE A 45 -5.32 20.89 7.14
N GLY A 46 -5.71 21.82 8.01
CA GLY A 46 -4.74 22.63 8.76
C GLY A 46 -3.78 21.80 9.61
N ASN A 47 -4.34 20.86 10.39
CA ASN A 47 -3.56 20.04 11.32
C ASN A 47 -2.64 19.06 10.59
N ILE A 48 -3.13 18.38 9.54
CA ILE A 48 -2.30 17.40 8.82
C ILE A 48 -1.11 18.06 8.13
N TYR A 49 -1.27 19.23 7.50
CA TYR A 49 -0.17 19.92 6.83
C TYR A 49 0.77 20.61 7.83
N SER A 50 0.25 21.13 8.94
CA SER A 50 1.08 21.66 10.03
C SER A 50 1.96 20.58 10.65
N ASP A 51 1.40 19.40 10.92
CA ASP A 51 2.14 18.27 11.49
C ASP A 51 3.14 17.66 10.49
N ALA A 52 2.81 17.65 9.20
CA ALA A 52 3.76 17.24 8.17
C ALA A 52 4.95 18.20 8.10
N ALA A 53 4.70 19.52 8.21
CA ALA A 53 5.75 20.53 8.25
C ALA A 53 6.63 20.44 9.50
N SER A 54 6.10 19.95 10.62
CA SER A 54 6.87 19.69 11.84
C SER A 54 7.60 18.34 11.84
N GLY A 55 7.44 17.53 10.78
CA GLY A 55 8.14 16.25 10.62
C GLY A 55 7.42 15.04 11.21
N SER A 56 6.13 15.16 11.56
CA SER A 56 5.34 14.02 12.02
C SER A 56 5.26 12.92 10.96
N LEU A 57 5.80 11.74 11.30
CA LEU A 57 5.82 10.59 10.39
C LEU A 57 4.41 10.17 9.95
N LEU A 58 3.44 10.24 10.87
CA LEU A 58 2.05 9.90 10.58
C LEU A 58 1.43 10.85 9.54
N ALA A 59 1.64 12.16 9.71
CA ALA A 59 1.16 13.17 8.79
C ALA A 59 1.82 13.03 7.42
N LEU A 60 3.13 12.78 7.39
CA LEU A 60 3.87 12.54 6.15
C LEU A 60 3.33 11.30 5.41
N VAL A 61 3.05 10.21 6.12
CA VAL A 61 2.45 9.01 5.52
C VAL A 61 1.06 9.28 4.97
N MET A 62 0.22 10.06 5.66
CA MET A 62 -1.10 10.42 5.13
C MET A 62 -1.01 11.30 3.88
N VAL A 63 -0.18 12.35 3.92
CA VAL A 63 -0.01 13.28 2.77
C VAL A 63 0.58 12.56 1.56
N THR A 64 1.53 11.65 1.78
CA THR A 64 2.18 10.87 0.71
C THR A 64 1.46 9.57 0.37
N GLY A 65 0.35 9.26 1.05
CA GLY A 65 -0.40 8.01 0.90
C GLY A 65 -0.75 7.65 -0.55
N PRO A 66 -1.30 8.57 -1.36
CA PRO A 66 -1.58 8.31 -2.78
C PRO A 66 -0.34 7.91 -3.58
N VAL A 67 0.81 8.54 -3.30
CA VAL A 67 2.09 8.24 -3.97
C VAL A 67 2.59 6.86 -3.55
N LEU A 68 2.51 6.53 -2.25
CA LEU A 68 2.87 5.23 -1.70
C LEU A 68 2.06 4.09 -2.34
N VAL A 69 0.75 4.27 -2.52
CA VAL A 69 -0.10 3.26 -3.19
C VAL A 69 0.37 3.01 -4.62
N VAL A 70 0.63 4.06 -5.40
CA VAL A 70 1.15 3.93 -6.76
C VAL A 70 2.52 3.25 -6.79
N ALA A 71 3.40 3.58 -5.84
CA ALA A 71 4.71 2.97 -5.72
C ALA A 71 4.61 1.46 -5.43
N ILE A 72 3.75 1.06 -4.49
CA ILE A 72 3.49 -0.36 -4.17
C ILE A 72 2.96 -1.10 -5.40
N TRP A 73 2.04 -0.50 -6.17
CA TRP A 73 1.52 -1.11 -7.38
C TRP A 73 2.59 -1.32 -8.44
N LYS A 74 3.43 -0.31 -8.66
CA LYS A 74 4.57 -0.42 -9.60
C LYS A 74 5.55 -1.50 -9.16
N LEU A 75 5.89 -1.54 -7.87
CA LEU A 75 6.80 -2.55 -7.31
C LEU A 75 6.21 -3.96 -7.46
N ARG A 76 4.95 -4.16 -7.11
CA ARG A 76 4.26 -5.44 -7.31
C ARG A 76 4.28 -5.88 -8.77
N ARG A 77 3.94 -4.97 -9.69
CA ARG A 77 3.91 -5.27 -11.13
C ARG A 77 5.30 -5.68 -11.62
N TRP A 78 6.32 -4.97 -11.18
CA TRP A 78 7.72 -5.27 -11.47
C TRP A 78 8.19 -6.62 -10.90
N THR A 79 7.83 -6.95 -9.65
CA THR A 79 8.16 -8.26 -9.04
C THR A 79 7.46 -9.40 -9.77
N LEU A 80 6.19 -9.22 -10.15
CA LEU A 80 5.44 -10.20 -10.93
C LEU A 80 6.09 -10.41 -12.31
N GLN A 81 6.50 -9.34 -12.99
CA GLN A 81 7.23 -9.44 -14.25
C GLN A 81 8.50 -10.26 -14.08
N ARG A 82 9.34 -9.95 -13.08
CA ARG A 82 10.58 -10.69 -12.82
C ARG A 82 10.37 -12.18 -12.54
N LEU A 83 9.30 -12.53 -11.82
CA LEU A 83 8.97 -13.93 -11.55
C LEU A 83 8.47 -14.67 -12.78
N VAL A 84 7.87 -13.96 -13.74
CA VAL A 84 7.39 -14.52 -15.02
C VAL A 84 8.55 -14.68 -16.00
N THR A 85 9.42 -13.68 -16.17
CA THR A 85 10.60 -13.78 -17.06
C THR A 85 11.72 -14.64 -16.48
N GLY A 86 11.91 -14.69 -15.16
CA GLY A 86 12.88 -15.56 -14.52
C GLY A 86 12.47 -17.05 -14.46
N ALA A 87 11.27 -17.39 -14.94
CA ALA A 87 10.78 -18.76 -15.02
C ALA A 87 11.10 -19.44 -16.37
N ASP A 88 11.79 -18.76 -17.28
CA ASP A 88 12.18 -19.32 -18.58
C ASP A 88 13.40 -20.25 -18.43
N PRO A 89 13.24 -21.59 -18.49
CA PRO A 89 14.32 -22.54 -18.20
C PRO A 89 15.31 -22.73 -19.36
N ASP A 90 15.12 -22.06 -20.50
CA ASP A 90 15.80 -22.40 -21.76
C ASP A 90 16.92 -21.41 -22.18
N SER A 91 17.18 -20.35 -21.39
CA SER A 91 18.27 -19.41 -21.70
C SER A 91 19.68 -19.95 -21.39
N SER A 92 19.79 -21.13 -20.78
CA SER A 92 21.08 -21.80 -20.52
C SER A 92 21.47 -22.81 -21.61
N ARG A 93 20.79 -22.84 -22.75
CA ARG A 93 21.05 -23.77 -23.87
C ARG A 93 21.35 -23.10 -25.21
N GLN A 94 21.68 -21.81 -25.22
CA GLN A 94 22.24 -21.14 -26.41
C GLN A 94 23.64 -20.61 -26.11
#